data_AF-A0A3N5QZK7-F1
#
_entry.id   AF-A0A3N5QZK7-F1
#
_cell.length_a   1.000
_cell.length_b   1.000
_cell.length_c   1.000
_cell.angle_alpha   90.00
_cell.angle_beta   90.00
_cell.angle_gamma   90.00
#
_symmetry.space_group_name_H-M   'P 1'
#
loop_
_entity.id
_entity.type
_entity.pdbx_description
1 polymer ?
#
loop_
_entity_poly.entity_id
_entity_poly.type
_entity_poly.pdbx_seq_one_letter_code
_entity_poly.pdbx_strand_id
1 'polypeptide(L)'
;MKEFSKIKLTPTIGAKFIAVFIPFVALISIFIYVYFPHRLEAQALRFVADKAQRIIDMTAFNVSSTLVFADKNDMENIIRNVQQAEDIVYLVVENREGKVFGEFNLAEAQKAWYRVPAGRRPITGDGLIYRVSNRVSFKKKEIGEVFLGFSLKNLRGQVEKSKKTV
;
A
#
# COMPACT_ATOMS: atom_id res chain seq x y z
N MET A 1 -50.55 26.86 41.12
CA MET A 1 -50.42 28.22 40.59
C MET A 1 -48.93 28.57 40.49
N LYS A 2 -48.34 28.43 39.30
CA LYS A 2 -47.27 29.29 38.73
C LYS A 2 -46.76 28.60 37.47
N GLU A 3 -47.17 29.19 36.36
CA GLU A 3 -46.83 28.80 35.01
C GLU A 3 -45.32 28.83 34.79
N PHE A 4 -44.77 27.73 34.27
CA PHE A 4 -43.50 27.76 33.57
C PHE A 4 -43.73 28.50 32.25
N SER A 5 -43.52 29.81 32.32
CA SER A 5 -43.52 30.76 31.23
C SER A 5 -42.73 30.20 30.04
N LYS A 6 -43.45 29.97 28.94
CA LYS A 6 -42.91 29.63 27.64
C LYS A 6 -41.98 30.76 27.20
N ILE A 7 -40.67 30.50 27.24
CA ILE A 7 -39.68 31.37 26.62
C ILE A 7 -39.94 31.36 25.11
N LYS A 8 -40.71 32.35 24.63
CA LYS A 8 -40.85 32.62 23.21
C LYS A 8 -39.58 33.34 22.76
N LEU A 9 -38.60 32.59 22.25
CA LEU A 9 -37.53 33.17 21.44
C LEU A 9 -38.18 33.74 20.17
N THR A 10 -38.36 35.06 20.11
CA THR A 10 -38.56 35.71 18.82
C THR A 10 -37.25 35.54 18.04
N PRO A 11 -37.26 34.96 16.83
CA PRO A 11 -36.03 34.76 16.09
C PRO A 11 -35.53 36.14 15.62
N THR A 12 -34.62 36.74 16.42
CA THR A 12 -33.76 37.85 15.96
C THR A 12 -33.15 37.43 14.64
N ILE A 13 -33.04 38.34 13.68
CA ILE A 13 -32.56 38.06 12.31
C ILE A 13 -31.31 37.15 12.30
N GLY A 14 -30.39 37.32 13.26
CA GLY A 14 -29.24 36.44 13.47
C GLY A 14 -29.55 34.95 13.71
N ALA A 15 -30.63 34.61 14.42
CA ALA A 15 -31.03 33.21 14.65
C ALA A 15 -31.46 32.50 13.35
N LYS A 16 -32.06 33.24 12.41
CA LYS A 16 -32.43 32.71 11.09
C LYS A 16 -31.18 32.43 10.23
N PHE A 17 -30.17 33.30 10.29
CA PHE A 17 -28.88 33.05 9.63
C PHE A 17 -28.18 31.82 10.22
N ILE A 18 -28.09 31.73 11.55
CA ILE A 18 -27.48 30.58 12.23
C ILE A 18 -28.18 29.27 11.84
N ALA A 19 -29.52 29.27 11.78
CA ALA A 19 -30.29 28.08 11.39
C ALA A 19 -30.01 27.60 9.96
N VAL A 20 -29.61 28.49 9.04
CA VAL A 20 -29.22 28.13 7.65
C VAL A 20 -27.74 27.76 7.56
N PHE A 21 -26.88 28.37 8.37
CA PHE A 21 -25.44 28.08 8.37
C PHE A 21 -25.07 26.75 9.03
N ILE A 22 -25.76 26.35 10.10
CA ILE A 22 -25.52 25.06 10.80
C ILE A 22 -25.60 23.86 9.84
N PRO A 23 -26.66 23.66 9.04
CA PRO A 23 -26.73 22.52 8.13
C PRO A 23 -25.66 22.59 7.04
N PHE A 24 -25.25 23.80 6.62
CA PHE A 24 -24.18 23.96 5.65
C PHE A 24 -22.82 23.54 6.20
N VAL A 25 -22.50 23.94 7.43
CA VAL A 25 -21.28 23.50 8.13
C VAL A 25 -21.33 21.99 8.37
N ALA A 26 -22.47 21.45 8.83
CA ALA A 26 -22.64 20.01 9.03
C ALA A 26 -22.43 19.22 7.72
N LEU A 27 -22.94 19.71 6.58
CA LEU A 27 -22.73 19.09 5.27
C LEU A 27 -21.24 19.05 4.91
N ILE A 28 -20.52 20.16 5.09
CA ILE A 28 -19.07 20.24 4.81
C ILE A 28 -18.30 19.30 5.74
N SER A 29 -18.63 19.27 7.03
CA SER A 29 -18.00 18.38 8.00
C SER A 29 -18.19 16.90 7.64
N ILE A 30 -19.41 16.50 7.25
CA ILE A 30 -19.70 15.14 6.78
C ILE A 30 -18.90 14.84 5.50
N PHE A 31 -18.85 15.79 4.56
CA PHE A 31 -18.10 15.62 3.33
C PHE A 31 -16.60 15.42 3.61
N ILE A 32 -16.00 16.24 4.46
CA ILE A 32 -14.58 16.09 4.84
C ILE A 32 -14.35 14.74 5.51
N TYR A 33 -15.20 14.35 6.46
CA TYR A 33 -15.09 13.09 7.19
C TYR A 33 -15.15 11.87 6.27
N VAL A 34 -15.99 11.88 5.23
CA VAL A 34 -16.14 10.75 4.31
C VAL A 34 -15.12 10.80 3.17
N TYR A 35 -14.96 11.95 2.51
CA TYR A 35 -14.21 12.04 1.26
C TYR A 35 -12.69 12.07 1.48
N PHE A 36 -12.22 12.78 2.50
CA PHE A 36 -10.79 12.98 2.74
C PHE A 36 -10.03 11.68 3.06
N PRO A 37 -10.49 10.78 3.97
CA PRO A 37 -9.75 9.56 4.28
C PRO A 37 -9.64 8.61 3.08
N HIS A 38 -10.70 8.48 2.28
CA HIS A 38 -10.66 7.65 1.07
C HIS A 38 -9.65 8.15 0.05
N ARG A 39 -9.52 9.48 -0.11
CA ARG A 39 -8.56 10.07 -1.04
C ARG A 39 -7.12 9.94 -0.56
N LEU A 40 -6.88 10.08 0.74
CA LEU A 40 -5.56 9.90 1.35
C LEU A 40 -5.06 8.45 1.22
N GLU A 41 -5.92 7.47 1.49
CA GLU A 41 -5.57 6.05 1.36
C GLU A 41 -5.15 5.70 -0.07
N ALA A 42 -5.89 6.18 -1.07
CA ALA A 42 -5.56 5.95 -2.48
C ALA A 42 -4.21 6.57 -2.88
N GLN A 43 -3.90 7.78 -2.39
CA GLN A 43 -2.61 8.43 -2.66
C GLN A 43 -1.46 7.69 -1.98
N ALA A 44 -1.66 7.28 -0.72
CA ALA A 44 -0.65 6.56 0.04
C ALA A 44 -0.36 5.18 -0.59
N LEU A 45 -1.39 4.46 -1.05
CA LEU A 45 -1.23 3.20 -1.77
C LEU A 45 -0.48 3.38 -3.10
N ARG A 46 -0.76 4.44 -3.85
CA ARG A 46 -0.01 4.75 -5.09
C ARG A 46 1.47 4.99 -4.81
N PHE A 47 1.79 5.72 -3.75
CA PHE A 47 3.18 5.94 -3.36
C PHE A 47 3.90 4.62 -3.02
N VAL A 48 3.25 3.70 -2.30
CA VAL A 48 3.81 2.37 -2.04
C VAL A 48 3.98 1.58 -3.34
N ALA A 49 2.99 1.61 -4.23
CA ALA A 49 3.07 0.93 -5.52
C ALA A 49 4.26 1.44 -6.36
N ASP A 50 4.43 2.75 -6.45
CA ASP A 50 5.54 3.37 -7.19
C ASP A 50 6.89 3.03 -6.56
N LYS A 51 6.99 3.06 -5.22
CA LYS A 51 8.20 2.65 -4.49
C LYS A 51 8.52 1.18 -4.74
N ALA A 52 7.52 0.31 -4.64
CA ALA A 52 7.65 -1.12 -4.88
C ALA A 52 8.10 -1.42 -6.31
N GLN A 53 7.51 -0.73 -7.29
CA GLN A 53 7.86 -0.88 -8.70
C GLN A 53 9.33 -0.50 -8.95
N ARG A 54 9.79 0.63 -8.41
CA ARG A 54 11.20 1.05 -8.58
C ARG A 54 12.18 0.05 -7.97
N ILE A 55 11.90 -0.46 -6.77
CA ILE A 55 12.78 -1.43 -6.13
C ILE A 55 12.82 -2.73 -6.93
N ILE A 56 11.68 -3.23 -7.40
CA ILE A 56 11.68 -4.47 -8.17
C ILE A 56 12.34 -4.31 -9.54
N ASP A 57 12.23 -3.15 -10.18
CA ASP A 57 12.92 -2.86 -11.44
C ASP A 57 14.44 -2.87 -11.26
N MET A 58 14.94 -2.20 -10.22
CA MET A 58 16.36 -2.22 -9.86
C MET A 58 16.82 -3.63 -9.48
N THR A 59 16.00 -4.36 -8.73
CA THR A 59 16.33 -5.72 -8.29
C THR A 59 16.38 -6.67 -9.49
N ALA A 60 15.40 -6.64 -10.38
CA ALA A 60 15.38 -7.45 -11.59
C ALA A 60 16.59 -7.17 -12.50
N PHE A 61 17.00 -5.90 -12.62
CA PHE A 61 18.21 -5.53 -13.34
C PHE A 61 19.47 -6.16 -12.71
N ASN A 62 19.66 -6.02 -11.41
CA ASN A 62 20.82 -6.59 -10.70
C ASN A 62 20.84 -8.12 -10.72
N VAL A 63 19.66 -8.73 -10.56
CA VAL A 63 19.47 -10.18 -10.60
C VAL A 63 19.77 -10.76 -11.99
N SER A 64 19.64 -9.97 -13.06
CA SER A 64 19.83 -10.45 -14.43
C SER A 64 21.25 -10.97 -14.69
N SER A 65 22.29 -10.27 -14.24
CA SER A 65 23.68 -10.75 -14.38
C SER A 65 23.91 -11.99 -13.53
N THR A 66 23.42 -11.99 -12.30
CA THR A 66 23.60 -13.08 -11.34
C THR A 66 22.98 -14.40 -11.81
N LEU A 67 21.77 -14.35 -12.38
CA LEU A 67 21.13 -15.53 -12.98
C LEU A 67 21.89 -16.07 -14.20
N VAL A 68 22.48 -15.18 -15.03
CA VAL A 68 23.25 -15.58 -16.21
C VAL A 68 24.54 -16.30 -15.83
N PHE A 69 25.24 -15.79 -14.83
CA PHE A 69 26.51 -16.37 -14.36
C PHE A 69 26.33 -17.45 -13.30
N ALA A 70 25.09 -17.72 -12.89
CA ALA A 70 24.73 -18.63 -11.81
C ALA A 70 25.52 -18.37 -10.51
N ASP A 71 25.84 -17.10 -10.24
CA ASP A 71 26.64 -16.70 -9.09
C ASP A 71 25.77 -16.61 -7.82
N LYS A 72 25.90 -17.57 -6.93
CA LYS A 72 25.13 -17.58 -5.68
C LYS A 72 25.59 -16.51 -4.68
N ASN A 73 26.87 -16.16 -4.67
CA ASN A 73 27.41 -15.19 -3.72
C ASN A 73 26.88 -13.78 -4.02
N ASP A 74 26.82 -13.43 -5.31
CA ASP A 74 26.21 -12.17 -5.75
C ASP A 74 24.71 -12.13 -5.45
N MET A 75 24.01 -13.27 -5.59
CA MET A 75 22.58 -13.35 -5.25
C MET A 75 22.34 -13.07 -3.77
N GLU A 76 23.18 -13.61 -2.88
CA GLU A 76 23.10 -13.30 -1.45
C GLU A 76 23.34 -11.82 -1.14
N ASN A 77 24.27 -11.17 -1.84
CA ASN A 77 24.50 -9.73 -1.68
C ASN A 77 23.27 -8.90 -2.08
N ILE A 78 22.64 -9.26 -3.20
CA ILE A 78 21.38 -8.62 -3.63
C ILE A 78 20.29 -8.83 -2.58
N ILE A 79 20.13 -10.06 -2.09
CA ILE A 79 19.14 -10.39 -1.06
C ILE A 79 19.40 -9.59 0.23
N ARG A 80 20.64 -9.52 0.70
CA ARG A 80 21.01 -8.75 1.91
C ARG A 80 20.66 -7.26 1.76
N ASN A 81 20.89 -6.67 0.59
CA ASN A 81 20.53 -5.27 0.33
C ASN A 81 19.01 -5.05 0.37
N VAL A 82 18.23 -5.99 -0.16
CA VAL A 82 16.77 -5.93 -0.13
C VAL A 82 16.24 -6.14 1.30
N GLN A 83 16.85 -7.03 2.08
CA GLN A 83 16.49 -7.28 3.48
C GLN A 83 16.66 -6.07 4.39
N GLN A 84 17.59 -5.16 4.07
CA GLN A 84 17.81 -3.93 4.83
C GLN A 84 16.67 -2.91 4.66
N ALA A 85 15.83 -3.05 3.63
CA ALA A 85 14.68 -2.20 3.46
C ALA A 85 13.55 -2.65 4.41
N GLU A 86 13.26 -1.83 5.42
CA GLU A 86 12.29 -2.14 6.50
C GLU A 86 10.88 -2.49 6.00
N ASP A 87 10.51 -2.03 4.81
CA ASP A 87 9.17 -2.21 4.26
C ASP A 87 9.03 -3.52 3.45
N ILE A 88 10.09 -4.32 3.28
CA ILE A 88 10.06 -5.53 2.45
C ILE A 88 9.84 -6.77 3.33
N VAL A 89 8.79 -7.53 3.00
CA VAL A 89 8.39 -8.74 3.74
C VAL A 89 9.09 -9.97 3.19
N TYR A 90 9.22 -10.07 1.86
CA TYR A 90 9.85 -11.19 1.19
C TYR A 90 10.40 -10.79 -0.19
N LEU A 91 11.34 -11.60 -0.67
CA LEU A 91 11.84 -11.56 -2.05
C LEU A 91 11.96 -13.00 -2.55
N VAL A 92 11.51 -13.28 -3.77
CA VAL A 92 11.73 -14.58 -4.43
C VAL A 92 12.23 -14.32 -5.84
N VAL A 93 13.30 -15.00 -6.21
CA VAL A 93 13.87 -14.98 -7.56
C VAL A 93 13.73 -16.36 -8.16
N GLU A 94 13.02 -16.46 -9.28
CA GLU A 94 12.85 -17.69 -10.03
C GLU A 94 13.62 -17.62 -11.35
N ASN A 95 14.16 -18.77 -11.77
CA ASN A 95 14.72 -18.93 -13.11
C ASN A 95 13.60 -19.15 -14.14
N ARG A 96 13.97 -19.30 -15.42
CA ARG A 96 13.03 -19.57 -16.52
C ARG A 96 12.19 -20.85 -16.36
N GLU A 97 12.65 -21.80 -15.54
CA GLU A 97 11.94 -23.06 -15.25
C GLU A 97 10.94 -22.90 -14.08
N GLY A 98 10.84 -21.70 -13.48
CA GLY A 98 10.04 -21.44 -12.29
C GLY A 98 10.68 -21.99 -11.00
N LYS A 99 11.96 -22.41 -11.06
CA LYS A 99 12.70 -22.89 -9.90
C LYS A 99 13.31 -21.70 -9.16
N VAL A 100 13.16 -21.71 -7.84
CA VAL A 100 13.74 -20.67 -6.98
C VAL A 100 15.26 -20.75 -7.05
N PHE A 101 15.88 -19.63 -7.42
CA PHE A 101 17.33 -19.45 -7.48
C PHE A 101 17.85 -18.68 -6.26
N GLY A 102 17.06 -17.75 -5.73
CA GLY A 102 17.37 -17.00 -4.52
C GLY A 102 16.10 -16.55 -3.81
N GLU A 103 16.14 -16.51 -2.48
CA GLU A 103 14.95 -16.19 -1.68
C GLU A 103 15.30 -15.50 -0.37
N PHE A 104 14.34 -14.69 0.08
CA PHE A 104 14.24 -14.17 1.43
C PHE A 104 12.80 -14.33 1.90
N ASN A 105 12.64 -15.00 3.04
CA ASN A 105 11.36 -15.20 3.69
C ASN A 105 10.32 -15.92 2.79
N LEU A 106 10.72 -17.03 2.18
CA LEU A 106 9.88 -17.82 1.27
C LEU A 106 8.55 -18.26 1.92
N ALA A 107 8.56 -18.55 3.22
CA ALA A 107 7.36 -18.94 3.96
C ALA A 107 6.28 -17.84 3.90
N GLU A 108 6.64 -16.57 4.08
CA GLU A 108 5.71 -15.45 3.94
C GLU A 108 5.32 -15.23 2.48
N ALA A 109 6.23 -15.41 1.53
CA ALA A 109 5.91 -15.35 0.10
C ALA A 109 4.83 -16.37 -0.29
N GLN A 110 4.95 -17.62 0.19
CA GLN A 110 3.98 -18.69 -0.07
C GLN A 110 2.62 -18.39 0.55
N LYS A 111 2.57 -17.93 1.81
CA LYS A 111 1.32 -17.47 2.45
C LYS A 111 0.66 -16.33 1.68
N ALA A 112 1.48 -15.44 1.13
CA ALA A 112 1.04 -14.32 0.31
C ALA A 112 0.66 -14.72 -1.13
N TRP A 113 0.81 -15.98 -1.53
CA TRP A 113 0.58 -16.45 -2.90
C TRP A 113 1.33 -15.59 -3.94
N TYR A 114 2.64 -15.43 -3.76
CA TYR A 114 3.48 -14.49 -4.49
C TYR A 114 3.42 -14.61 -6.03
N ARG A 115 3.15 -15.80 -6.58
CA ARG A 115 2.89 -16.01 -8.01
C ARG A 115 1.51 -15.51 -8.40
N VAL A 116 1.34 -14.20 -8.35
CA VAL A 116 0.08 -13.54 -8.69
C VAL A 116 0.03 -13.36 -10.22
N PRO A 117 -0.92 -14.00 -10.93
CA PRO A 117 -1.11 -13.74 -12.35
C PRO A 117 -1.45 -12.28 -12.60
N ALA A 118 -0.98 -11.72 -13.71
CA ALA A 118 -1.33 -10.39 -14.17
C ALA A 118 -2.87 -10.20 -14.15
N GLY A 119 -3.35 -9.11 -13.55
CA GLY A 119 -4.77 -8.78 -13.45
C GLY A 119 -5.48 -9.22 -12.16
N ARG A 120 -4.81 -9.98 -11.27
CA ARG A 120 -5.32 -10.17 -9.89
C ARG A 120 -4.97 -8.98 -8.99
N ARG A 121 -5.71 -8.85 -7.87
CA ARG A 121 -5.47 -7.80 -6.88
C ARG A 121 -4.01 -7.85 -6.39
N PRO A 122 -3.24 -6.76 -6.49
CA PRO A 122 -1.84 -6.75 -6.06
C PRO A 122 -1.74 -6.90 -4.54
N ILE A 123 -2.78 -6.50 -3.82
CA ILE A 123 -2.87 -6.61 -2.36
C ILE A 123 -3.38 -8.00 -1.96
N THR A 124 -2.77 -8.58 -0.93
CA THR A 124 -3.17 -9.84 -0.27
C THR A 124 -4.58 -9.77 0.34
N GLY A 125 -5.18 -10.91 0.64
CA GLY A 125 -6.56 -10.97 1.15
C GLY A 125 -6.76 -10.30 2.53
N ASP A 126 -5.74 -10.39 3.39
CA ASP A 126 -5.68 -9.65 4.66
C ASP A 126 -5.38 -8.15 4.47
N GLY A 127 -4.91 -7.78 3.28
CA GLY A 127 -4.46 -6.48 2.84
C GLY A 127 -3.26 -5.91 3.57
N LEU A 128 -2.40 -6.78 4.08
CA LEU A 128 -1.17 -6.38 4.76
C LEU A 128 0.05 -6.33 3.85
N ILE A 129 -0.01 -6.99 2.69
CA ILE A 129 1.11 -7.10 1.75
C ILE A 129 0.68 -6.64 0.36
N TYR A 130 1.43 -5.70 -0.20
CA TYR A 130 1.39 -5.32 -1.62
C TYR A 130 2.38 -6.20 -2.40
N ARG A 131 1.90 -6.91 -3.40
CA ARG A 131 2.69 -7.85 -4.21
C ARG A 131 2.99 -7.25 -5.56
N VAL A 132 4.24 -7.34 -5.97
CA VAL A 132 4.71 -6.92 -7.29
C VAL A 132 5.66 -7.96 -7.83
N SER A 133 5.64 -8.17 -9.14
CA SER A 133 6.62 -9.00 -9.85
C SER A 133 7.19 -8.24 -11.04
N ASN A 134 8.42 -8.58 -11.42
CA ASN A 134 9.00 -8.10 -12.67
C ASN A 134 9.85 -9.21 -13.30
N ARG A 135 9.82 -9.26 -14.63
CA ARG A 135 10.56 -10.22 -15.43
C ARG A 135 12.03 -9.85 -15.47
N VAL A 136 12.88 -10.85 -15.30
CA VAL A 136 14.32 -10.71 -15.47
C VAL A 136 14.65 -10.96 -16.92
N SER A 137 15.22 -9.96 -17.58
CA SER A 137 15.63 -10.05 -18.98
C SER A 137 17.11 -9.77 -19.14
N PHE A 138 17.80 -10.59 -19.94
CA PHE A 138 19.19 -10.37 -20.35
C PHE A 138 19.27 -10.40 -21.87
N LYS A 139 19.84 -9.35 -22.48
CA LYS A 139 19.92 -9.18 -23.95
C LYS A 139 18.56 -9.41 -24.66
N LYS A 140 17.48 -8.84 -24.10
CA LYS A 140 16.08 -8.97 -24.57
C LYS A 140 15.48 -10.39 -24.47
N LYS A 141 16.14 -11.34 -23.80
CA LYS A 141 15.61 -12.67 -23.52
C LYS A 141 15.21 -12.76 -22.05
N GLU A 142 13.98 -13.20 -21.80
CA GLU A 142 13.49 -13.49 -20.46
C GLU A 142 14.20 -14.73 -19.90
N ILE A 143 14.81 -14.58 -18.73
CA ILE A 143 15.63 -15.60 -18.06
C ILE A 143 15.12 -15.97 -16.67
N GLY A 144 14.11 -15.26 -16.16
CA GLY A 144 13.51 -15.49 -14.86
C GLY A 144 12.50 -14.42 -14.47
N GLU A 145 12.05 -14.47 -13.22
CA GLU A 145 11.12 -13.50 -12.64
C GLU A 145 11.52 -13.21 -11.19
N VAL A 146 11.36 -11.96 -10.77
CA VAL A 146 11.52 -11.53 -9.37
C VAL A 146 10.14 -11.21 -8.82
N PHE A 147 9.91 -11.60 -7.58
CA PHE A 147 8.70 -11.34 -6.82
C PHE A 147 9.05 -10.67 -5.51
N LEU A 148 8.30 -9.64 -5.15
CA LEU A 148 8.58 -8.83 -3.96
C LEU A 148 7.26 -8.53 -3.24
N GLY A 149 7.29 -8.70 -1.91
CA GLY A 149 6.19 -8.34 -1.02
C GLY A 149 6.53 -7.10 -0.21
N PHE A 150 5.73 -6.05 -0.33
CA PHE A 150 5.83 -4.82 0.45
C PHE A 150 4.82 -4.81 1.60
N SER A 151 5.27 -4.44 2.79
CA SER A 151 4.43 -4.28 3.98
C SER A 151 3.58 -3.02 3.88
N LEU A 152 2.27 -3.17 4.10
CA LEU A 152 1.30 -2.08 4.22
C LEU A 152 0.95 -1.76 5.68
N LYS A 153 1.60 -2.41 6.66
CA LYS A 153 1.30 -2.23 8.09
C LYS A 153 1.41 -0.76 8.54
N ASN A 154 2.51 -0.11 8.16
CA ASN A 154 2.76 1.29 8.50
C ASN A 154 1.74 2.22 7.85
N LEU A 155 1.41 1.97 6.59
CA LEU A 155 0.40 2.71 5.84
C LEU A 155 -0.97 2.65 6.52
N ARG A 156 -1.42 1.43 6.85
CA ARG A 156 -2.71 1.21 7.53
C ARG A 156 -2.75 1.86 8.90
N GLY A 157 -1.65 1.76 9.67
CA GLY A 157 -1.55 2.42 10.97
C GLY A 157 -1.71 3.94 10.87
N GLN A 158 -1.18 4.57 9.82
CA GLN A 158 -1.32 6.02 9.59
C GLN A 158 -2.73 6.40 9.15
N VAL A 159 -3.35 5.62 8.25
CA VAL A 159 -4.73 5.85 7.80
C VAL A 159 -5.72 5.71 8.97
N GLU A 160 -5.57 4.69 9.81
CA GLU A 160 -6.43 4.49 10.98
C GLU A 160 -6.24 5.57 12.05
N LYS A 161 -5.01 6.07 12.26
CA LYS A 161 -4.78 7.23 13.12
C LYS A 161 -5.44 8.49 12.57
N SER A 162 -5.35 8.74 11.26
CA SER A 162 -5.98 9.90 10.62
C SER A 162 -7.51 9.86 10.73
N LYS A 163 -8.13 8.68 10.72
CA LYS A 163 -9.59 8.54 10.93
C LYS A 163 -10.05 8.87 12.35
N LYS A 164 -9.16 8.77 13.35
CA LYS A 164 -9.50 9.00 14.77
C LYS A 164 -9.30 10.45 15.23
N THR A 165 -8.52 11.24 14.49
CA THR A 165 -8.19 12.63 14.85
C THR A 165 -9.14 13.65 14.23
N VAL A 166 -9.95 13.25 13.25
CA VAL A 166 -10.98 14.08 12.60
C VAL A 166 -12.35 13.77 13.20
#